data_AF-A0A132GW35-F1
#
_entry.id   AF-A0A132GW35-F1
#
_cell.length_a   1.000
_cell.length_b   1.000
_cell.length_c   1.000
_cell.angle_alpha   90.00
_cell.angle_beta   90.00
_cell.angle_gamma   90.00
#
_symmetry.space_group_name_H-M   'P 1'
#
loop_
_entity.id
_entity.type
_entity.pdbx_description
1 polymer ?
#
loop_
_entity_poly.entity_id
_entity_poly.type
_entity_poly.pdbx_seq_one_letter_code
_entity_poly.pdbx_strand_id
1 'polypeptide(L)' 'REQLAYITEAQKELLYAIHAEKQVQGITSTAFNKKYRLRSPSSSQSAALKLLEYDLITRKEKTYSISDPLMKLWLDRRKV' A
#
# COMPACT_ATOMS: atom_id res chain seq x y z
N ARG A 1 19.32 11.63 0.17
CA ARG A 1 18.24 11.16 -0.73
C ARG A 1 18.21 9.62 -0.63
N GLU A 2 17.39 9.04 0.25
CA GLU A 2 17.35 7.59 0.51
C GLU A 2 15.94 7.08 0.85
N GLN A 3 14.87 7.62 0.24
CA GLN A 3 13.50 7.32 0.69
C GLN A 3 12.98 5.90 0.32
N LEU A 4 13.64 5.17 -0.59
CA LEU A 4 13.21 3.82 -0.99
C LEU A 4 13.99 2.68 -0.30
N ALA A 5 15.06 2.98 0.45
CA ALA A 5 15.94 1.96 1.04
C ALA A 5 15.38 1.31 2.33
N TYR A 6 14.32 1.86 2.94
CA TYR A 6 13.83 1.43 4.25
C TYR A 6 12.32 1.17 4.34
N ILE A 7 11.66 0.69 3.26
CA ILE A 7 10.30 0.18 3.42
C ILE A 7 10.31 -1.25 3.98
N THR A 8 9.59 -1.47 5.08
CA THR A 8 9.49 -2.78 5.73
C THR A 8 8.66 -3.75 4.89
N GLU A 9 8.75 -5.06 5.17
CA GLU A 9 7.93 -6.06 4.45
C GLU A 9 6.43 -5.76 4.57
N ALA A 10 5.94 -5.37 5.75
CA ALA A 10 4.53 -5.01 5.93
C ALA A 10 4.11 -3.78 5.09
N GLN A 11 5.01 -2.83 4.87
CA GLN A 11 4.76 -1.68 3.99
C GLN A 11 4.75 -2.09 2.53
N LYS A 12 5.67 -2.96 2.11
CA LYS A 12 5.69 -3.53 0.75
C LYS A 12 4.42 -4.32 0.46
N GLU A 13 4.04 -5.24 1.34
CA GLU A 13 2.83 -6.06 1.22
C GLU A 13 1.58 -5.20 1.04
N LEU A 14 1.42 -4.17 1.88
CA LEU A 14 0.28 -3.26 1.78
C LEU A 14 0.32 -2.44 0.48
N LEU A 15 1.50 -1.98 0.05
CA LEU A 15 1.66 -1.23 -1.20
C LEU A 15 1.20 -2.08 -2.39
N TYR A 16 1.62 -3.35 -2.45
CA TYR A 16 1.18 -4.29 -3.49
C TYR A 16 -0.33 -4.56 -3.42
N ALA A 17 -0.89 -4.72 -2.22
CA ALA A 17 -2.33 -4.92 -2.05
C ALA A 17 -3.15 -3.72 -2.58
N ILE A 18 -2.73 -2.49 -2.27
CA ILE A 18 -3.37 -1.26 -2.76
C ILE A 18 -3.23 -1.17 -4.29
N HIS A 19 -2.06 -1.51 -4.84
CA HIS A 19 -1.87 -1.55 -6.29
C HIS A 19 -2.80 -2.54 -6.98
N ALA A 20 -2.95 -3.75 -6.43
CA ALA A 20 -3.82 -4.78 -6.96
C ALA A 20 -5.31 -4.38 -6.98
N GLU A 21 -5.80 -3.67 -5.96
CA GLU A 21 -7.19 -3.15 -5.95
C GLU A 21 -7.35 -1.88 -6.81
N LYS A 22 -6.25 -1.23 -7.22
CA LYS A 22 -6.17 0.13 -7.81
C LYS A 22 -6.64 1.26 -6.86
N GLN A 23 -7.73 1.04 -6.14
CA GLN A 23 -8.34 1.93 -5.16
C GLN A 23 -8.99 1.12 -4.03
N VAL A 24 -8.75 1.47 -2.76
CA VAL A 24 -9.29 0.73 -1.61
C VAL A 24 -9.68 1.65 -0.45
N GLN A 25 -10.85 1.47 0.14
CA GLN A 25 -11.28 2.22 1.34
C GLN A 25 -11.02 1.47 2.65
N GLY A 26 -11.11 0.13 2.62
CA GLY A 26 -11.12 -0.73 3.80
C GLY A 26 -9.79 -1.42 4.09
N ILE A 27 -8.66 -0.71 4.11
CA ILE A 27 -7.33 -1.31 4.35
C ILE A 27 -7.20 -2.02 5.71
N THR A 28 -8.04 -1.67 6.68
CA THR A 28 -8.11 -2.31 8.01
C THR A 28 -9.23 -3.35 8.12
N SER A 29 -10.00 -3.56 7.05
CA SER A 29 -11.07 -4.56 7.08
C SER A 29 -10.50 -5.97 7.15
N THR A 30 -11.15 -6.85 7.93
CA THR A 30 -10.76 -8.25 8.04
C THR A 30 -10.74 -8.95 6.68
N ALA A 31 -11.71 -8.62 5.80
CA ALA A 31 -11.78 -9.19 4.45
C ALA A 31 -10.55 -8.83 3.61
N PHE A 32 -10.16 -7.55 3.59
CA PHE A 32 -8.97 -7.09 2.85
C PHE A 32 -7.69 -7.71 3.40
N ASN A 33 -7.52 -7.72 4.72
CA ASN A 33 -6.32 -8.28 5.35
C ASN A 33 -6.20 -9.79 5.08
N LYS A 34 -7.31 -10.54 5.08
CA LYS A 34 -7.31 -11.95 4.70
C LYS A 34 -7.00 -12.17 3.22
N LYS A 35 -7.60 -11.38 2.31
CA LYS A 35 -7.39 -11.48 0.86
C LYS A 35 -5.91 -11.34 0.49
N TYR A 36 -5.21 -10.39 1.12
CA TYR A 36 -3.80 -10.09 0.85
C TYR A 36 -2.83 -10.65 1.90
N ARG A 37 -3.31 -11.53 2.81
CA ARG A 37 -2.51 -12.16 3.88
C ARG A 37 -1.71 -11.17 4.74
N LEU A 38 -2.26 -9.97 4.95
CA LEU A 38 -1.64 -8.93 5.77
C LEU A 38 -1.71 -9.33 7.25
N ARG A 39 -0.65 -9.05 8.00
CA ARG A 39 -0.45 -9.51 9.39
C ARG A 39 -1.63 -9.17 10.32
N SER A 40 -2.10 -7.92 10.30
CA SER A 40 -3.23 -7.47 11.11
C SER A 40 -3.76 -6.11 10.63
N PRO A 41 -5.02 -5.75 10.96
CA PRO A 41 -5.55 -4.41 10.70
C PRO A 41 -4.69 -3.27 11.22
N SER A 42 -4.14 -3.40 12.44
CA SER A 42 -3.27 -2.39 13.04
C SER A 42 -1.94 -2.27 12.30
N SER A 43 -1.36 -3.39 11.86
CA SER A 43 -0.15 -3.40 11.03
C SER A 43 -0.41 -2.69 9.70
N SER A 44 -1.54 -2.97 9.05
CA SER A 44 -1.95 -2.31 7.80
C SER A 44 -2.17 -0.81 7.98
N GLN A 45 -2.78 -0.39 9.10
CA GLN A 45 -2.93 1.03 9.41
C GLN A 45 -1.57 1.72 9.58
N SER A 46 -0.66 1.15 10.37
CA SER A 46 0.68 1.72 10.60
C SER A 46 1.52 1.76 9.33
N ALA A 47 1.43 0.72 8.49
CA ALA A 47 2.08 0.70 7.18
C ALA A 47 1.52 1.80 6.26
N ALA A 48 0.20 1.99 6.21
CA ALA A 48 -0.41 3.06 5.40
C ALA A 48 0.05 4.45 5.83
N LEU A 49 0.17 4.71 7.14
CA LEU A 49 0.66 5.99 7.64
C LEU A 49 2.07 6.30 7.14
N LYS A 50 2.98 5.31 7.15
CA LYS A 50 4.35 5.47 6.63
C LYS A 50 4.40 5.60 5.11
N LEU A 51 3.58 4.84 4.39
CA LEU A 51 3.50 4.98 2.93
C LEU A 51 2.94 6.33 2.49
N LEU A 52 2.01 6.92 3.25
CA LEU A 52 1.52 8.29 3.05
C LEU A 52 2.61 9.32 3.35
N GLU A 53 3.36 9.15 4.44
CA GLU A 53 4.49 10.01 4.81
C GLU A 53 5.59 10.02 3.73
N TYR A 54 5.73 8.93 2.99
CA TYR A 54 6.69 8.80 1.89
C TYR A 54 6.11 9.17 0.52
N ASP A 55 4.87 9.67 0.47
CA ASP A 55 4.14 9.97 -0.76
C ASP A 55 4.01 8.78 -1.74
N LEU A 56 4.18 7.55 -1.25
CA LEU A 56 4.07 6.32 -2.07
C LEU A 56 2.59 5.98 -2.35
N ILE A 57 1.72 6.28 -1.39
CA ILE A 57 0.27 6.18 -1.55
C ILE A 57 -0.37 7.53 -1.23
N THR A 58 -1.56 7.75 -1.76
CA THR A 58 -2.39 8.92 -1.46
C THR A 58 -3.75 8.47 -0.94
N ARG A 59 -4.43 9.32 -0.18
CA ARG A 59 -5.76 9.06 0.37
C ARG A 59 -6.71 10.20 0.03
N LYS A 60 -7.72 9.92 -0.78
CA LYS A 60 -8.83 10.85 -1.09
C LYS A 60 -10.14 10.23 -0.65
N GLU A 61 -10.96 10.95 0.13
CA GLU A 61 -12.28 10.48 0.58
C GLU A 61 -12.24 9.06 1.17
N LYS A 62 -11.26 8.81 2.05
CA LYS A 62 -10.97 7.50 2.67
C LYS A 62 -10.49 6.40 1.71
N THR A 63 -10.35 6.68 0.41
CA THR A 63 -9.85 5.76 -0.60
C THR A 63 -8.33 5.93 -0.78
N TYR A 64 -7.59 4.84 -0.60
CA TYR A 64 -6.15 4.75 -0.81
C TYR A 64 -5.84 4.31 -2.23
N SER A 65 -4.81 4.89 -2.85
CA SER A 65 -4.31 4.50 -4.17
C SER A 65 -2.82 4.83 -4.29
N ILE A 66 -2.15 4.26 -5.29
CA ILE A 66 -0.75 4.59 -5.61
C ILE A 66 -0.64 6.03 -6.12
N SER A 67 0.26 6.83 -5.51
CA SER A 67 0.43 8.26 -5.84
C SER A 67 1.06 8.49 -7.21
N ASP A 68 2.16 7.81 -7.51
CA ASP A 68 3.01 8.08 -8.68
C ASP A 68 2.66 7.15 -9.87
N PRO A 69 2.31 7.68 -11.06
CA PRO A 69 2.14 6.89 -12.28
C PRO A 69 3.36 6.07 -12.69
N LEU A 70 4.58 6.55 -12.50
CA LEU A 70 5.80 5.80 -12.80
C LEU A 70 5.94 4.60 -11.87
N MET A 71 5.58 4.75 -10.59
CA MET A 71 5.54 3.63 -9.65
C MET A 71 4.47 2.60 -10.05
N LYS A 72 3.29 3.03 -10.51
CA LYS A 72 2.27 2.11 -11.07
C LYS A 72 2.84 1.29 -12.22
N LEU A 73 3.50 1.94 -13.19
CA LEU A 73 4.14 1.25 -14.32
C LEU A 73 5.22 0.26 -13.88
N TRP A 74 6.00 0.60 -12.86
CA TRP A 74 7.00 -0.30 -12.30
C TRP A 74 6.37 -1.51 -11.60
N LEU A 75 5.30 -1.29 -10.85
CA LEU A 75 4.53 -2.35 -10.19
C LEU A 75 3.84 -3.26 -11.21
N ASP A 76 3.29 -2.71 -12.30
CA ASP A 76 2.67 -3.49 -13.39
C ASP A 76 3.67 -4.41 -14.11
N ARG A 77 4.94 -3.97 -14.24
CA ARG A 77 6.01 -4.78 -14.88
C ARG A 77 6.46 -5.95 -14.01
N ARG A 78 6.39 -5.79 -12.69
CA ARG A 78 6.61 -6.89 -11.75
C ARG A 78 5.30 -7.68 -11.71
N LYS A 79 5.16 -8.68 -12.59
CA LYS A 79 4.12 -9.70 -12.40
C LYS A 79 4.36 -10.35 -11.04
N VAL A 80 3.60 -9.92 -10.01
CA VAL A 80 3.53 -10.53 -8.68
C VAL A 80 2.52 -11.66 -8.74
#